data_AF-A0AAP6X5U8-F1
#
_entry.id   AF-A0AAP6X5U8-F1
#
_cell.length_a   1.000
_cell.length_b   1.000
_cell.length_c   1.000
_cell.angle_alpha   90.00
_cell.angle_beta   90.00
_cell.angle_gamma   90.00
#
_symmetry.space_group_name_H-M   'P 1'
#
loop_
_entity.id
_entity.type
_entity.pdbx_description
1 polymer ?
#
loop_
_entity_poly.entity_id
_entity_poly.type
_entity_poly.pdbx_seq_one_letter_code
_entity_poly.pdbx_strand_id
1 'polypeptide(L)'
;MCHGFTDIKEHKLPPIAEFFSSNGYVVATFDHGGSGKREGIISYLVPQEQVNDIRNMITYLQTLPEVNYERIGLLGSSFGGANSIVTTGIDKRVKCLCAQVTFGNGE
;
A
#
# COMPACT_ATOMS: atom_id res chain seq x y z
N MET A 1 3.00 0.79 -2.55
CA MET A 1 3.64 0.83 -1.21
C MET A 1 2.66 1.47 -0.25
N CYS A 2 2.53 0.91 0.95
CA CYS A 2 1.49 1.24 1.93
C CYS A 2 2.11 1.92 3.15
N HIS A 3 1.71 3.15 3.45
CA HIS A 3 2.25 3.93 4.58
C HIS A 3 1.60 3.53 5.91
N GLY A 4 2.20 3.98 7.02
CA GLY A 4 1.76 3.64 8.38
C GLY A 4 0.52 4.41 8.85
N PHE A 5 0.17 4.22 10.12
CA PHE A 5 -0.97 4.85 10.78
C PHE A 5 -0.85 6.38 10.71
N THR A 6 -1.91 7.06 10.27
CA THR A 6 -2.00 8.53 10.12
C THR A 6 -0.93 9.17 9.23
N ASP A 7 -0.14 8.37 8.53
CA ASP A 7 0.95 8.85 7.68
C ASP A 7 0.43 9.25 6.29
N ILE A 8 1.30 9.75 5.41
CA ILE A 8 0.96 10.07 4.02
C ILE A 8 2.02 9.54 3.06
N LYS A 9 1.68 9.43 1.77
CA LYS A 9 2.57 8.88 0.74
C LYS A 9 3.89 9.65 0.58
N GLU A 10 3.91 10.93 0.91
CA GLU A 10 5.11 11.77 0.86
C GLU A 10 6.10 11.47 2.00
N HIS A 11 5.65 10.82 3.07
CA HIS A 11 6.50 10.55 4.22
C HIS A 11 7.18 9.19 4.09
N LYS A 12 8.52 9.18 4.16
CA LYS A 12 9.41 8.01 4.26
C LYS A 12 9.38 7.02 3.08
N LEU A 13 8.28 6.92 2.33
CA LEU A 13 8.16 6.08 1.15
C LEU A 13 8.93 6.58 -0.07
N PRO A 14 9.07 7.88 -0.37
CA PRO A 14 9.67 8.33 -1.62
C PRO A 14 11.09 7.78 -1.87
N PRO A 15 12.04 7.77 -0.90
CA PRO A 15 13.36 7.20 -1.15
C PRO A 15 13.34 5.69 -1.48
N ILE A 16 12.40 4.95 -0.88
CA ILE A 16 12.22 3.52 -1.16
C ILE A 16 11.61 3.35 -2.55
N ALA A 17 10.61 4.18 -2.90
CA ALA A 17 9.98 4.17 -4.21
C ALA A 17 10.98 4.50 -5.32
N GLU A 18 11.83 5.51 -5.13
CA GLU A 18 12.91 5.90 -6.03
C GLU A 18 13.93 4.78 -6.22
N PHE A 19 14.29 4.09 -5.15
CA PHE A 19 15.20 2.94 -5.24
C PHE A 19 14.62 1.84 -6.15
N PHE A 20 13.35 1.45 -5.94
CA PHE A 20 12.73 0.41 -6.77
C PHE A 20 12.48 0.88 -8.21
N SER A 21 12.03 2.12 -8.41
CA SER A 21 11.79 2.66 -9.76
C SER A 21 13.07 2.75 -10.57
N SER A 22 14.18 3.17 -9.95
CA SER A 22 15.51 3.20 -10.58
C SER A 22 16.05 1.80 -10.92
N ASN A 23 15.47 0.74 -10.36
CA ASN A 23 15.82 -0.66 -10.63
C ASN A 23 14.78 -1.38 -11.51
N GLY A 24 13.96 -0.63 -12.26
CA GLY A 24 13.08 -1.18 -13.30
C GLY A 24 11.70 -1.65 -12.82
N TYR A 25 11.28 -1.24 -11.62
CA TYR A 25 9.92 -1.52 -11.13
C TYR A 25 8.98 -0.34 -11.41
N VAL A 26 7.75 -0.64 -11.80
CA VAL A 26 6.65 0.33 -11.68
C VAL A 26 6.25 0.41 -10.21
N VAL A 27 6.33 1.59 -9.62
CA VAL A 27 6.04 1.81 -8.19
C VAL A 27 4.92 2.83 -8.04
N ALA A 28 3.90 2.48 -7.25
CA ALA A 28 2.88 3.42 -6.80
C ALA A 28 2.91 3.58 -5.28
N THR A 29 2.83 4.83 -4.83
CA THR A 29 2.57 5.23 -3.44
C THR A 29 1.25 6.00 -3.42
N PHE A 30 0.43 5.82 -2.39
CA PHE A 30 -0.89 6.44 -2.31
C PHE A 30 -1.28 6.71 -0.86
N ASP A 31 -2.19 7.66 -0.65
CA ASP A 31 -2.76 7.92 0.67
C ASP A 31 -3.93 6.96 0.91
N HIS A 32 -3.89 6.24 2.02
CA HIS A 32 -5.04 5.46 2.47
C HIS A 32 -6.22 6.38 2.83
N GLY A 33 -7.46 5.88 2.70
CA GLY A 33 -8.64 6.49 3.29
C GLY A 33 -8.41 6.79 4.78
N GLY A 34 -8.86 7.97 5.24
CA GLY A 34 -8.54 8.46 6.58
C GLY A 34 -7.23 9.26 6.66
N SER A 35 -6.42 9.30 5.59
CA SER A 35 -5.08 9.92 5.58
C SER A 35 -4.98 11.04 4.55
N GLY A 36 -4.04 11.97 4.77
CA GLY A 36 -3.86 13.16 3.93
C GLY A 36 -4.91 14.24 4.14
N LYS A 37 -4.79 15.33 3.37
CA LYS A 37 -5.75 16.44 3.41
C LYS A 37 -6.88 16.20 2.41
N ARG A 38 -8.09 15.94 2.92
CA ARG A 38 -9.34 16.08 2.17
C ARG A 38 -10.14 17.21 2.79
N GLU A 39 -10.25 18.32 2.07
CA GLU A 39 -10.96 19.50 2.56
C GLU A 39 -12.46 19.20 2.72
N GLY A 40 -13.04 19.61 3.85
CA GLY A 40 -14.49 19.48 4.11
C GLY A 40 -15.00 18.08 4.48
N ILE A 41 -14.13 17.07 4.65
CA ILE A 41 -14.54 15.70 4.99
C ILE A 41 -13.89 15.27 6.32
N ILE A 42 -14.73 14.95 7.31
CA ILE A 42 -14.27 14.20 8.49
C ILE A 42 -13.91 12.79 8.01
N SER A 43 -12.63 12.45 8.06
CA SER A 43 -12.14 11.16 7.59
C SER A 43 -11.76 10.29 8.79
N TYR A 44 -12.27 9.06 8.79
CA TYR A 44 -11.93 8.06 9.80
C TYR A 44 -10.98 7.03 9.21
N LEU A 45 -10.04 6.58 10.03
CA LEU A 45 -9.19 5.46 9.69
C LEU A 45 -9.96 4.16 9.94
N VAL A 46 -10.46 3.56 8.85
CA VAL A 46 -11.20 2.29 8.89
C VAL A 46 -10.33 1.21 8.25
N PRO A 47 -9.81 0.22 9.01
CA PRO A 47 -8.82 -0.74 8.50
C PRO A 47 -9.31 -1.51 7.27
N GLN A 48 -10.58 -1.93 7.29
CA GLN A 48 -11.18 -2.65 6.16
C GLN A 48 -11.22 -1.82 4.88
N GLU A 49 -11.46 -0.50 5.00
CA GLU A 49 -11.42 0.39 3.84
C GLU A 49 -9.99 0.60 3.34
N GLN A 50 -9.00 0.66 4.23
CA GLN A 50 -7.60 0.73 3.80
C GLN A 50 -7.15 -0.55 3.07
N VAL A 51 -7.67 -1.71 3.46
CA VAL A 51 -7.49 -2.97 2.71
C VAL A 51 -8.14 -2.88 1.32
N ASN A 52 -9.35 -2.30 1.24
CA ASN A 52 -10.02 -2.06 -0.04
C ASN A 52 -9.24 -1.08 -0.92
N ASP A 53 -8.65 -0.03 -0.35
CA ASP A 53 -7.81 0.93 -1.08
C ASP A 53 -6.60 0.24 -1.73
N ILE A 54 -5.93 -0.67 -1.00
CA ILE A 54 -4.83 -1.46 -1.57
C ILE A 54 -5.32 -2.29 -2.76
N ARG A 55 -6.48 -2.95 -2.62
CA ARG A 55 -7.06 -3.77 -3.70
C ARG A 55 -7.48 -2.95 -4.90
N ASN A 56 -7.99 -1.74 -4.68
CA ASN A 56 -8.34 -0.78 -5.73
C ASN A 56 -7.10 -0.26 -6.44
N MET A 57 -6.02 0.01 -5.71
CA MET A 57 -4.74 0.39 -6.29
C MET A 57 -4.16 -0.74 -7.16
N ILE A 58 -4.26 -2.01 -6.72
CA ILE A 58 -3.89 -3.16 -7.55
C ILE A 58 -4.71 -3.19 -8.83
N THR A 59 -6.04 -3.01 -8.74
CA THR A 59 -6.90 -2.94 -9.93
C THR A 59 -6.49 -1.82 -10.87
N TYR A 60 -6.20 -0.63 -10.35
CA TYR A 60 -5.74 0.51 -11.15
C TYR A 60 -4.41 0.22 -11.83
N LEU A 61 -3.41 -0.33 -11.11
CA LEU A 61 -2.13 -0.72 -11.69
C LEU A 61 -2.28 -1.71 -12.85
N GLN A 62 -3.23 -2.65 -12.77
CA GLN A 62 -3.51 -3.60 -13.85
C GLN A 62 -4.05 -2.95 -15.13
N THR A 63 -4.50 -1.69 -15.08
CA THR A 63 -4.95 -0.94 -16.27
C THR A 63 -3.81 -0.24 -17.01
N LEU A 64 -2.63 -0.15 -16.40
CA LEU A 64 -1.48 0.56 -16.97
C LEU A 64 -0.69 -0.37 -17.89
N PRO A 65 -0.40 0.02 -19.14
CA PRO A 65 0.28 -0.84 -20.11
C PRO A 65 1.72 -1.20 -19.72
N GLU A 66 2.39 -0.36 -18.91
CA GLU A 66 3.72 -0.62 -18.37
C GLU A 66 3.75 -1.64 -17.21
N VAL A 67 2.60 -2.01 -16.65
CA VAL A 67 2.52 -2.94 -15.52
C VAL A 67 2.28 -4.37 -16.01
N ASN A 68 3.17 -5.29 -15.63
CA ASN A 68 2.90 -6.72 -15.78
C ASN A 68 2.00 -7.19 -14.63
N TYR A 69 0.73 -7.47 -14.94
CA TYR A 69 -0.28 -7.88 -13.94
C TYR A 69 0.03 -9.22 -13.25
N GLU A 70 0.89 -10.06 -13.83
CA GLU A 70 1.31 -11.32 -13.21
C GLU A 70 2.40 -11.13 -12.14
N ARG A 71 2.96 -9.91 -12.00
CA ARG A 71 4.13 -9.61 -11.16
C ARG A 71 3.89 -8.44 -10.21
N ILE A 72 2.75 -8.45 -9.50
CA ILE A 72 2.41 -7.41 -8.52
C ILE A 72 2.84 -7.83 -7.11
N GLY A 73 3.62 -6.98 -6.45
CA GLY A 73 4.03 -7.15 -5.05
C GLY A 73 3.59 -6.00 -4.16
N LEU A 74 3.55 -6.23 -2.84
CA LEU A 74 3.27 -5.20 -1.85
C LEU A 74 4.49 -4.96 -0.95
N LEU A 75 4.68 -3.70 -0.60
CA LEU A 75 5.59 -3.27 0.48
C LEU A 75 4.78 -2.39 1.42
N GLY A 76 4.70 -2.76 2.69
CA GLY A 76 3.97 -2.03 3.71
C GLY A 76 4.76 -1.88 5.00
N SER A 77 4.67 -0.71 5.64
CA SER A 77 5.34 -0.42 6.91
C SER A 77 4.32 -0.15 8.02
N SER A 78 4.58 -0.65 9.23
CA SER A 78 3.71 -0.47 10.40
C SER A 78 2.26 -0.88 10.09
N PHE A 79 1.29 0.00 10.29
CA PHE A 79 -0.13 -0.26 9.99
C PHE A 79 -0.38 -0.59 8.51
N GLY A 80 0.34 0.03 7.58
CA GLY A 80 0.31 -0.34 6.16
C GLY A 80 0.86 -1.74 5.91
N GLY A 81 1.78 -2.23 6.75
CA GLY A 81 2.25 -3.61 6.76
C GLY A 81 1.15 -4.59 7.15
N ALA A 82 0.41 -4.32 8.23
CA ALA A 82 -0.71 -5.16 8.66
C ALA A 82 -1.83 -5.22 7.62
N ASN A 83 -2.22 -4.07 7.06
CA ASN A 83 -3.21 -4.05 5.98
C ASN A 83 -2.70 -4.83 4.75
N SER A 84 -1.41 -4.73 4.42
CA SER A 84 -0.82 -5.49 3.31
C SER A 84 -0.77 -7.00 3.57
N ILE A 85 -0.58 -7.44 4.81
CA ILE A 85 -0.69 -8.86 5.21
C ILE A 85 -2.11 -9.36 4.95
N VAL A 86 -3.12 -8.62 5.45
CA VAL A 86 -4.53 -8.97 5.24
C VAL A 86 -4.86 -9.02 3.75
N THR A 87 -4.49 -7.99 2.98
CA THR A 87 -4.70 -7.97 1.52
C THR A 87 -4.06 -9.18 0.84
N THR A 88 -2.82 -9.52 1.19
CA THR A 88 -2.10 -10.67 0.60
C THR A 88 -2.82 -11.99 0.89
N GLY A 89 -3.42 -12.13 2.07
CA GLY A 89 -4.20 -13.31 2.43
C GLY A 89 -5.50 -13.49 1.64
N ILE A 90 -6.10 -12.40 1.14
CA ILE A 90 -7.42 -12.42 0.48
C ILE A 90 -7.38 -12.11 -1.02
N ASP A 91 -6.28 -11.55 -1.54
CA ASP A 91 -6.16 -11.12 -2.93
C ASP A 91 -5.01 -11.83 -3.65
N LYS A 92 -5.35 -12.87 -4.40
CA LYS A 92 -4.39 -13.75 -5.13
C LYS A 92 -3.58 -13.03 -6.23
N ARG A 93 -3.89 -11.76 -6.51
CA ARG A 93 -3.11 -10.93 -7.44
C ARG A 93 -1.75 -10.55 -6.85
N VAL A 94 -1.63 -10.49 -5.52
CA VAL A 94 -0.36 -10.21 -4.84
C VAL A 94 0.54 -11.46 -4.88
N LYS A 95 1.76 -11.30 -5.41
CA LYS A 95 2.72 -12.40 -5.60
C LYS A 95 3.83 -12.43 -4.56
N CYS A 96 4.11 -11.30 -3.94
CA CYS A 96 5.05 -11.20 -2.84
C CYS A 96 4.67 -10.04 -1.91
N LEU A 97 5.09 -10.16 -0.65
CA LEU A 97 4.90 -9.15 0.37
C LEU A 97 6.20 -8.92 1.13
N CYS A 98 6.58 -7.64 1.25
CA CYS A 98 7.56 -7.17 2.23
C CYS A 98 6.81 -6.36 3.30
N ALA A 99 6.74 -6.90 4.53
CA ALA A 99 6.09 -6.25 5.66
C ALA A 99 7.15 -5.80 6.68
N GLN A 100 7.23 -4.49 6.93
CA GLN A 100 8.25 -3.89 7.78
C GLN A 100 7.63 -3.34 9.08
N VAL A 101 8.27 -3.60 10.23
CA VAL A 101 7.91 -3.05 11.57
C VAL A 101 6.41 -3.08 11.86
N THR A 102 5.75 -4.17 11.46
CA THR A 102 4.30 -4.37 11.56
C THR A 102 3.93 -5.18 12.79
N PHE A 103 2.63 -5.31 13.02
CA PHE A 103 2.02 -6.14 14.05
C PHE A 103 2.29 -7.63 13.79
N GLY A 104 2.64 -8.34 14.86
CA GLY A 104 2.78 -9.79 14.90
C GLY A 104 1.55 -10.45 15.54
N ASN A 105 1.76 -11.21 16.61
CA ASN A 105 0.71 -11.87 17.38
C ASN A 105 -0.02 -10.94 18.39
N GLY A 106 0.39 -9.68 18.52
CA GLY A 106 -0.29 -8.71 19.38
C GLY A 106 -0.06 -8.92 20.89
N GLU A 107 0.88 -9.78 21.27
CA GLU A 107 1.44 -9.92 22.62
C GLU A 107 2.67 -9.04 22.81
#